data_AF-A0A4Q3A6I8-F1
#
_entry.id   AF-A0A4Q3A6I8-F1
#
_cell.length_a   1.000
_cell.length_b   1.000
_cell.length_c   1.000
_cell.angle_alpha   90.00
_cell.angle_beta   90.00
_cell.angle_gamma   90.00
#
_symmetry.space_group_name_H-M   'P 1'
#
loop_
_entity.id
_entity.type
_entity.pdbx_description
1 polymer ?
#
loop_
_entity_poly.entity_id
_entity_poly.type
_entity_poly.pdbx_seq_one_letter_code
_entity_poly.pdbx_strand_id
1 'polypeptide(L)'
;MHRLELSRHALRSMRRIPQDRTRQIFDALEELLPMPDPSTHQNLKAMKGDWRGCWRMRIGSYRAILAINPDPKAESGEKAMLVLVEAVGPRGDIYKG
;
A
#
# COMPACT_ATOMS: atom_id res chain seq x y z
N MET A 1 9.61 13.35 2.20
CA MET A 1 9.59 11.91 1.79
C MET A 1 8.26 11.35 2.25
N HIS A 2 7.65 10.41 1.54
CA HIS A 2 6.35 9.88 1.97
C HIS A 2 6.50 8.86 3.11
N ARG A 3 5.40 8.58 3.81
CA ARG A 3 5.36 7.67 4.96
C ARG A 3 4.53 6.44 4.65
N LEU A 4 5.02 5.27 5.06
CA LEU A 4 4.30 4.00 4.96
C LEU A 4 3.75 3.61 6.34
N GLU A 5 2.47 3.26 6.41
CA GLU A 5 1.87 2.63 7.59
C GLU A 5 1.12 1.36 7.20
N LEU A 6 1.12 0.38 8.11
CA LEU A 6 0.35 -0.85 7.96
C LEU A 6 -0.84 -0.85 8.91
N SER A 7 -2.04 -1.10 8.38
CA SER A 7 -3.21 -1.33 9.21
C SER A 7 -3.03 -2.60 10.07
N ARG A 8 -3.84 -2.73 11.12
CA ARG A 8 -3.88 -3.96 11.93
C ARG A 8 -4.28 -5.19 11.10
N HIS A 9 -5.03 -5.00 10.02
CA HIS A 9 -5.42 -6.08 9.13
C HIS A 9 -4.24 -6.49 8.24
N ALA A 10 -3.57 -5.52 7.59
CA ALA A 10 -2.36 -5.76 6.82
C ALA A 10 -1.26 -6.44 7.63
N LEU A 11 -0.99 -5.99 8.87
CA LEU A 11 -0.04 -6.62 9.78
C LEU A 11 -0.38 -8.09 10.04
N ARG A 12 -1.67 -8.42 10.24
CA ARG A 12 -2.12 -9.80 10.45
C ARG A 12 -1.92 -10.66 9.20
N SER A 13 -2.20 -10.13 8.02
CA SER A 13 -1.98 -10.85 6.76
C SER A 13 -0.50 -11.09 6.50
N MET A 14 0.35 -10.08 6.69
CA MET A 14 1.81 -10.18 6.49
C MET A 14 2.45 -11.24 7.39
N ARG A 15 1.96 -11.42 8.63
CA ARG A 15 2.43 -12.48 9.54
C ARG A 15 2.20 -13.90 9.02
N ARG A 16 1.25 -14.10 8.10
CA ARG A 16 0.91 -15.41 7.51
C ARG A 16 1.64 -15.67 6.19
N ILE A 17 2.32 -14.66 5.66
CA ILE A 17 3.05 -14.73 4.39
C ILE A 17 4.51 -15.16 4.69
N PRO A 18 5.09 -16.08 3.89
CA PRO A 18 6.49 -16.45 4.02
C PRO A 18 7.43 -15.24 4.05
N GLN A 19 8.49 -15.30 4.86
CA GLN A 19 9.34 -14.15 5.14
C GLN A 19 9.99 -13.53 3.89
N ASP A 20 10.43 -14.37 2.94
CA ASP A 20 10.98 -13.95 1.65
C ASP A 20 9.95 -13.13 0.83
N ARG A 21 8.69 -13.56 0.86
CA ARG A 21 7.58 -12.86 0.18
C ARG A 21 7.17 -11.60 0.90
N THR A 22 7.14 -11.61 2.23
CA THR A 22 6.91 -10.41 3.03
C THR A 22 7.97 -9.35 2.75
N ARG A 23 9.24 -9.73 2.63
CA ARG A 23 10.32 -8.83 2.24
C ARG A 23 10.11 -8.22 0.85
N GLN A 24 9.82 -9.06 -0.15
CA GLN A 24 9.50 -8.58 -1.51
C GLN A 24 8.32 -7.58 -1.53
N ILE A 25 7.33 -7.79 -0.66
CA ILE A 25 6.20 -6.89 -0.53
C ILE A 25 6.62 -5.56 0.09
N PHE A 26 7.43 -5.58 1.15
CA PHE A 26 7.96 -4.35 1.75
C PHE A 26 8.83 -3.56 0.77
N ASP A 27 9.77 -4.23 0.11
CA ASP A 27 10.66 -3.59 -0.87
C ASP A 27 9.82 -2.87 -1.96
N ALA A 28 8.79 -3.54 -2.49
CA ALA A 28 7.89 -2.95 -3.48
C ALA A 28 7.05 -1.79 -2.93
N LEU A 29 6.63 -1.83 -1.65
CA LEU A 29 5.90 -0.72 -1.02
C LEU A 29 6.82 0.48 -0.76
N GLU A 30 8.09 0.24 -0.42
CA GLU A 30 9.09 1.28 -0.18
C GLU A 30 9.47 2.04 -1.45
N GLU A 31 9.35 1.43 -2.64
CA GLU A 31 9.48 2.10 -3.94
C GLU A 31 8.55 3.32 -4.09
N LEU A 32 7.43 3.35 -3.37
CA LEU A 32 6.47 4.45 -3.39
C LEU A 32 6.97 5.68 -2.63
N LEU A 33 7.84 5.52 -1.64
CA LEU A 33 8.21 6.57 -0.69
C LEU A 33 9.06 7.72 -1.27
N PRO A 34 10.01 7.47 -2.17
CA PRO A 34 10.80 8.54 -2.79
C PRO A 34 10.12 9.16 -4.02
N MET A 35 8.99 8.62 -4.50
CA MET A 35 8.30 9.17 -5.66
C MET A 35 7.75 10.58 -5.39
N PRO A 36 7.66 11.48 -6.38
CA PRO A 36 6.95 12.75 -6.22
C PRO A 36 5.44 12.60 -6.00
N ASP A 37 4.84 11.60 -6.63
CA ASP A 37 3.44 11.22 -6.45
C ASP A 37 3.33 9.67 -6.46
N PRO A 38 3.12 9.04 -5.29
CA PRO A 38 3.00 7.58 -5.17
C PRO A 38 1.89 7.01 -6.03
N SER A 39 0.80 7.76 -6.25
CA SER A 39 -0.40 7.27 -6.94
C SER A 39 -0.18 6.99 -8.42
N THR A 40 0.93 7.50 -8.98
CA THR A 40 1.33 7.34 -10.39
C THR A 40 2.17 6.09 -10.66
N HIS A 41 2.51 5.33 -9.62
CA HIS A 41 3.35 4.14 -9.78
C HIS A 41 2.72 3.11 -10.73
N GLN A 42 3.52 2.56 -11.65
CA GLN A 42 3.05 1.69 -12.74
C GLN A 42 2.29 0.43 -12.26
N ASN A 43 2.61 -0.07 -11.06
CA ASN A 43 1.97 -1.26 -10.50
C ASN A 43 0.69 -0.95 -9.73
N LEU A 44 0.32 0.34 -9.59
CA LEU A 44 -0.91 0.77 -8.95
C LEU A 44 -2.06 0.89 -9.95
N LYS A 45 -3.24 0.52 -9.48
CA LYS A 45 -4.50 0.78 -10.18
C LYS A 45 -5.52 1.31 -9.22
N ALA A 46 -6.06 2.50 -9.51
CA ALA A 46 -7.17 3.07 -8.76
C ALA A 46 -8.36 2.11 -8.77
N MET A 47 -8.93 1.89 -7.58
CA MET A 47 -10.08 1.04 -7.38
C MET A 47 -11.39 1.82 -7.56
N LYS A 48 -12.50 1.09 -7.71
CA LYS A 48 -13.84 1.62 -7.95
C LYS A 48 -14.84 0.98 -6.97
N GLY A 49 -16.07 1.49 -6.91
CA GLY A 49 -17.11 1.00 -6.01
C GLY A 49 -16.77 1.27 -4.55
N ASP A 50 -16.98 0.28 -3.69
CA ASP A 50 -16.73 0.38 -2.23
C ASP A 50 -15.27 0.70 -1.87
N TRP A 51 -14.35 0.46 -2.79
CA TRP A 51 -12.92 0.75 -2.65
C TRP A 51 -12.49 2.05 -3.34
N ARG A 52 -13.43 2.93 -3.69
CA ARG A 52 -13.10 4.24 -4.29
C ARG A 52 -12.19 5.02 -3.35
N GLY A 53 -11.13 5.62 -3.90
CA GLY A 53 -10.10 6.31 -3.12
C GLY A 53 -8.98 5.38 -2.61
N CYS A 54 -9.06 4.08 -2.89
CA CYS A 54 -7.96 3.15 -2.71
C CYS A 54 -7.28 2.80 -4.04
N TRP A 55 -6.05 2.34 -3.94
CA TRP A 55 -5.26 1.77 -5.02
C TRP A 55 -4.96 0.31 -4.73
N ARG A 56 -4.90 -0.48 -5.78
CA ARG A 56 -4.39 -1.85 -5.71
C ARG A 56 -3.01 -1.90 -6.33
N MET A 57 -2.01 -2.28 -5.55
CA MET A 57 -0.68 -2.62 -6.04
C MET A 57 -0.58 -4.08 -6.45
N ARG A 58 0.06 -4.35 -7.58
CA ARG A 58 0.44 -5.71 -7.99
C ARG A 58 1.90 -5.97 -7.62
N ILE A 59 2.14 -7.04 -6.86
CA ILE A 59 3.48 -7.46 -6.42
C ILE A 59 3.61 -8.95 -6.70
N GLY A 60 4.02 -9.30 -7.92
CA GLY A 60 4.04 -10.69 -8.38
C GLY A 60 2.66 -11.38 -8.28
N SER A 61 2.58 -12.43 -7.44
CA SER A 61 1.36 -13.18 -7.13
C SER A 61 0.49 -12.54 -6.03
N TYR A 62 1.04 -11.57 -5.29
CA TYR A 62 0.37 -10.85 -4.23
C TYR A 62 -0.22 -9.52 -4.71
N ARG A 63 -1.11 -8.98 -3.90
CA ARG A 63 -1.65 -7.62 -4.00
C ARG A 63 -1.52 -6.93 -2.66
N ALA A 64 -1.48 -5.61 -2.71
CA ALA A 64 -1.73 -4.75 -1.58
C ALA A 64 -2.86 -3.78 -1.93
N ILE A 65 -3.76 -3.52 -0.99
CA ILE A 65 -4.74 -2.44 -1.08
C ILE A 65 -4.22 -1.29 -0.24
N LEU A 66 -4.15 -0.10 -0.84
CA LEU A 66 -3.52 1.08 -0.28
C LEU A 66 -4.50 2.25 -0.30
N ALA A 67 -4.52 3.05 0.76
CA ALA A 67 -5.03 4.40 0.73
C ALA A 67 -3.85 5.38 0.68
N ILE A 68 -3.90 6.36 -0.21
CA ILE A 68 -2.85 7.37 -0.37
C ILE A 68 -3.49 8.72 -0.09
N ASN A 69 -3.13 9.32 1.05
CA ASN A 69 -3.73 10.55 1.55
C ASN A 69 -2.62 11.54 1.95
N PRO A 70 -2.91 12.85 2.08
CA PRO A 70 -1.96 13.79 2.69
C PRO A 70 -1.50 13.29 4.07
N ASP A 71 -0.20 13.37 4.35
CA ASP A 71 0.31 12.94 5.65
C ASP A 71 -0.08 13.98 6.73
N PRO A 72 -0.86 13.61 7.75
CA PRO A 72 -1.23 14.54 8.82
C PRO A 72 -0.04 15.01 9.67
N LYS A 73 1.12 14.36 9.55
CA LYS A 73 2.36 14.73 10.23
C LYS A 73 3.33 15.51 9.33
N ALA A 74 2.93 15.82 8.09
CA ALA A 74 3.73 16.65 7.21
C ALA A 74 3.94 18.04 7.83
N GLU A 75 5.16 18.56 7.74
CA GLU A 75 5.42 19.94 8.14
C GLU A 75 4.69 20.93 7.22
N SER A 76 4.40 22.12 7.72
CA SER A 76 3.70 23.16 6.95
C SER A 76 4.45 23.47 5.66
N GLY A 77 3.82 23.22 4.51
CA GLY A 77 4.39 23.44 3.18
C GLY A 77 5.00 22.18 2.54
N GLU A 78 5.15 21.08 3.27
CA GLU A 78 5.53 19.79 2.70
C GLU A 78 4.32 19.09 2.07
N LYS A 79 4.48 18.59 0.84
CA LYS A 79 3.47 17.75 0.16
C LYS A 79 3.76 16.26 0.40
N ALA A 80 3.87 15.86 1.66
CA ALA A 80 4.04 14.45 2.00
C ALA A 80 2.71 13.71 1.99
N MET A 81 2.75 12.45 1.57
CA MET A 81 1.62 11.54 1.51
C MET A 81 1.86 10.41 2.52
N LEU A 82 0.80 10.00 3.18
CA LEU A 82 0.70 8.77 3.93
C LEU A 82 0.16 7.67 3.00
N VAL A 83 0.98 6.63 2.78
CA VAL A 83 0.60 5.39 2.14
C VAL A 83 0.17 4.41 3.24
N LEU A 84 -1.13 4.25 3.43
CA LEU A 84 -1.69 3.31 4.39
C LEU A 84 -2.03 1.99 3.69
N VAL A 85 -1.35 0.91 4.07
CA VAL A 85 -1.63 -0.44 3.59
C VAL A 85 -2.80 -1.02 4.37
N GLU A 86 -3.95 -1.15 3.73
CA GLU A 86 -5.16 -1.67 4.35
C GLU A 86 -5.16 -3.20 4.42
N ALA A 87 -4.72 -3.84 3.33
CA ALA A 87 -4.68 -5.29 3.23
C ALA A 87 -3.56 -5.76 2.29
N VAL A 88 -3.04 -6.95 2.56
CA VAL A 88 -2.08 -7.65 1.69
C VAL A 88 -2.53 -9.10 1.56
N GLY A 89 -2.44 -9.67 0.36
CA GLY A 89 -2.76 -11.08 0.18
C GLY A 89 -2.65 -11.57 -1.26
N PRO A 90 -2.86 -12.89 -1.48
CA PRO A 90 -2.97 -13.48 -2.80
C PRO A 90 -4.12 -12.86 -3.61
N ARG A 91 -4.08 -13.04 -4.94
CA ARG A 91 -5.04 -12.46 -5.89
C ARG A 91 -6.52 -12.55 -5.49
N GLY A 92 -6.96 -13.69 -4.97
CA GLY A 92 -8.38 -13.97 -4.71
C GLY A 92 -8.85 -13.66 -3.29
N ASP A 93 -7.93 -13.57 -2.34
CA ASP A 93 -8.28 -13.50 -0.92
C ASP A 93 -8.29 -12.07 -0.37
N ILE A 94 -7.62 -11.14 -1.04
CA ILE A 94 -7.46 -9.76 -0.56
C ILE A 94 -8.77 -8.94 -0.51
N TYR A 95 -9.85 -9.46 -1.10
CA TYR A 95 -11.17 -8.82 -1.09
C TYR A 95 -12.13 -9.45 -0.08
N LYS A 96 -11.70 -10.52 0.61
CA LYS A 96 -12.48 -11.21 1.64
C LYS A 96 -11.97 -10.70 2.99
N GLY A 97 -12.57 -9.62 3.46
CA GLY A 97 -12.37 -9.11 4.83
C GLY A 97 -12.87 -10.08 5.88
#